data_AF-A0A2I0NJZ4-F1
#
_entry.id   AF-A0A2I0NJZ4-F1
#
_cell.length_a   1.000
_cell.length_b   1.000
_cell.length_c   1.000
_cell.angle_alpha   90.00
_cell.angle_beta   90.00
_cell.angle_gamma   90.00
#
_symmetry.space_group_name_H-M   'P 1'
#
loop_
_entity.id
_entity.type
_entity.pdbx_description
1 polymer ?
#
loop_
_entity_poly.entity_id
_entity_poly.type
_entity_poly.pdbx_seq_one_letter_code
_entity_poly.pdbx_strand_id
1 'polypeptide(L)'
;MTLGTGIPRKTVLLSIALLAVGMYFLPATLSIFSGQHTFVNGSDVNCRKCHEDIYQQLNPSYGDTPHRSLTTCNVCHRTGFQPGGFPGATPGFLGYKEVNVSADYNAHSAITLECVFCHDLITNEITGSDEAHGSYYNASNQSTILKGGNEACVGCHTHTTVNITWVRNTGYGMDVDILSGTWNMSFSLNETTVNTTSAGQ
;
A
#
# COMPACT_ATOMS: atom_id res chain seq x y z
N MET A 1 36.00 35.82 50.74
CA MET A 1 34.63 35.40 50.38
C MET A 1 34.02 36.52 49.55
N THR A 2 34.21 36.45 48.23
CA THR A 2 33.81 37.50 47.27
C THR A 2 32.31 37.42 47.04
N LEU A 3 31.56 38.38 47.61
CA LEU A 3 30.14 38.56 47.35
C LEU A 3 29.94 38.97 45.88
N GLY A 4 29.28 38.09 45.13
CA GLY A 4 28.97 38.27 43.72
C GLY A 4 28.20 39.57 43.48
N THR A 5 28.67 40.35 42.51
CA THR A 5 28.05 41.61 42.07
C THR A 5 26.62 41.36 41.63
N GLY A 6 25.65 41.84 42.41
CA GLY A 6 24.23 41.78 42.08
C GLY A 6 23.97 42.44 40.72
N ILE A 7 23.12 41.78 39.92
CA ILE A 7 22.76 42.24 38.57
C ILE A 7 22.23 43.68 38.66
N PRO A 8 22.74 44.64 37.85
CA PRO A 8 22.29 46.02 37.91
C PRO A 8 20.78 46.13 37.65
N ARG A 9 20.08 46.95 38.43
CA ARG A 9 18.62 47.15 38.30
C ARG A 9 18.17 47.50 36.88
N LYS A 10 19.02 48.20 36.12
CA LYS A 10 18.79 48.52 34.69
C LYS A 10 18.85 47.29 33.80
N THR A 11 19.77 46.36 34.08
CA THR A 11 19.89 45.08 33.37
C THR A 11 18.68 44.20 33.64
N VAL A 12 18.20 44.14 34.89
CA VAL A 12 16.96 43.41 35.25
C VAL A 12 15.75 43.97 34.49
N LEU A 13 15.59 45.29 34.43
CA LEU A 13 14.50 45.94 33.71
C LEU A 13 14.59 45.72 32.19
N LEU A 14 15.80 45.75 31.63
CA LEU A 14 16.03 45.48 30.22
C LEU A 14 15.68 44.02 29.86
N SER A 15 16.04 43.07 30.73
CA SER A 15 15.70 41.65 30.55
C SER A 15 14.19 41.41 30.60
N ILE A 16 13.49 42.03 31.55
CA ILE A 16 12.02 41.94 31.64
C ILE A 16 11.35 42.55 30.41
N ALA A 17 11.85 43.70 29.93
CA ALA A 17 11.33 44.33 28.72
C ALA A 17 11.54 43.45 27.48
N LEU A 18 12.71 42.83 27.33
CA LEU A 18 13.01 41.90 26.23
C LEU A 18 12.13 40.63 26.29
N LEU A 19 11.90 40.07 27.49
CA LEU A 19 11.01 38.92 27.66
C LEU A 19 9.55 39.29 27.36
N ALA A 20 9.08 40.45 27.80
CA ALA A 20 7.73 40.93 27.53
C ALA A 20 7.50 41.19 26.04
N VAL A 21 8.47 41.82 25.37
CA VAL A 21 8.46 42.01 23.91
C VAL A 21 8.51 40.66 23.19
N GLY A 22 9.38 39.74 23.62
CA GLY A 22 9.43 38.38 23.10
C GLY A 22 8.09 37.65 23.22
N MET A 23 7.45 37.67 24.39
CA MET A 23 6.13 37.06 24.60
C MET A 23 5.01 37.76 23.81
N TYR A 24 5.11 39.08 23.60
CA TYR A 24 4.14 39.86 22.82
C TYR A 24 4.25 39.59 21.30
N PHE A 25 5.46 39.32 20.80
CA PHE A 25 5.73 38.94 19.41
C PHE A 25 5.73 37.42 19.16
N LEU A 26 5.39 36.60 20.16
CA LEU A 26 5.15 35.16 20.03
C LEU A 26 3.65 34.77 19.92
N PRO A 27 2.73 35.49 19.25
CA PRO A 27 1.48 34.87 18.86
C PRO A 27 1.82 33.84 17.75
N ALA A 28 1.65 32.56 18.08
CA ALA A 28 1.58 31.40 17.18
C ALA A 28 2.83 30.52 16.94
N THR A 29 3.81 30.44 17.85
CA THR A 29 4.76 29.28 17.83
C THR A 29 4.34 28.11 18.73
N LEU A 30 3.33 28.31 19.59
CA LEU A 30 2.70 27.22 20.33
C LEU A 30 1.49 26.69 19.59
N SER A 31 1.75 25.94 18.53
CA SER A 31 1.04 24.69 18.30
C SER A 31 1.72 23.83 17.25
N ILE A 32 2.41 22.82 17.76
CA ILE A 32 2.51 21.54 17.05
C ILE A 32 1.94 20.41 17.93
N PHE A 33 1.77 20.60 19.25
CA PHE A 33 1.06 19.72 20.19
C PHE A 33 0.58 20.60 21.36
N SER A 34 -0.64 20.61 21.92
CA SER A 34 -1.84 19.79 21.88
C SER A 34 -3.04 20.77 21.95
N GLY A 35 -3.95 20.73 20.98
CA GLY A 35 -5.20 21.53 21.00
C GLY A 35 -5.53 22.36 19.75
N GLN A 36 -4.64 22.50 18.76
CA GLN A 36 -4.98 23.14 17.47
C GLN A 36 -5.14 22.13 16.32
N HIS A 37 -5.89 21.06 16.56
CA HIS A 37 -6.49 20.31 15.46
C HIS A 37 -7.78 21.03 15.07
N THR A 38 -7.77 21.78 13.96
CA THR A 38 -9.04 22.05 13.28
C THR A 38 -9.48 20.72 12.68
N PHE A 39 -10.40 20.03 13.36
CA PHE A 39 -11.03 18.84 12.81
C PHE A 39 -11.78 19.28 11.56
N VAL A 40 -11.27 18.82 10.42
CA VAL A 40 -12.00 18.92 9.16
C VAL A 40 -13.00 17.78 9.11
N ASN A 41 -14.14 17.98 8.45
CA ASN A 41 -14.99 16.83 8.10
C ASN A 41 -14.15 15.85 7.27
N GLY A 42 -14.40 14.55 7.41
CA GLY A 42 -13.65 13.56 6.61
C GLY A 42 -13.84 13.71 5.09
N SER A 43 -14.89 14.43 4.67
CA SER A 43 -15.08 14.83 3.26
C SER A 43 -14.03 15.83 2.77
N ASP A 44 -13.45 16.63 3.68
CA ASP A 44 -12.64 17.81 3.38
C ASP A 44 -11.14 17.56 3.64
N VAL A 45 -10.77 16.28 3.82
CA VAL A 45 -9.41 15.86 4.14
C VAL A 45 -8.53 15.96 2.91
N ASN A 46 -7.56 16.87 2.95
CA ASN A 46 -6.48 16.89 1.98
C ASN A 46 -5.43 15.84 2.34
N CYS A 47 -5.58 14.62 1.80
CA CYS A 47 -4.71 13.47 2.06
C CYS A 47 -3.22 13.79 1.79
N ARG A 48 -2.94 14.59 0.76
CA ARG A 48 -1.58 14.98 0.36
C ARG A 48 -0.84 15.83 1.39
N LYS A 49 -1.58 16.52 2.26
CA LYS A 49 -0.97 17.30 3.35
C LYS A 49 -0.11 16.42 4.27
N CYS A 50 -0.48 15.13 4.39
CA CYS A 50 0.20 14.17 5.26
C CYS A 50 0.87 13.01 4.49
N HIS A 51 0.35 12.65 3.31
CA HIS A 51 0.81 11.51 2.49
C HIS A 51 1.33 11.94 1.11
N GLU A 52 2.18 12.97 1.08
CA GLU A 52 2.72 13.51 -0.18
C GLU A 52 3.61 12.49 -0.92
N ASP A 53 4.31 11.63 -0.18
CA ASP A 53 5.12 10.53 -0.71
C ASP A 53 4.27 9.47 -1.43
N ILE A 54 3.15 9.05 -0.84
CA ILE A 54 2.20 8.13 -1.48
C ILE A 54 1.59 8.75 -2.74
N TYR A 55 1.26 10.05 -2.69
CA TYR A 55 0.75 10.76 -3.86
C TYR A 55 1.75 10.74 -5.02
N GLN A 56 3.04 10.93 -4.76
CA GLN A 56 4.08 10.88 -5.80
C GLN A 56 4.20 9.47 -6.41
N GLN A 57 4.03 8.41 -5.62
CA GLN A 57 4.09 7.03 -6.11
C GLN A 57 2.88 6.64 -6.98
N LEU A 58 1.71 7.23 -6.72
CA LEU A 58 0.48 6.97 -7.50
C LEU A 58 0.34 7.88 -8.71
N ASN A 59 0.97 9.05 -8.71
CA ASN A 59 0.82 10.01 -9.80
C ASN A 59 1.71 9.60 -11.00
N PRO A 60 1.12 9.30 -12.18
CA PRO A 60 1.87 8.91 -13.38
C PRO A 60 2.89 9.92 -13.85
N SER A 61 2.74 11.19 -13.47
CA SER A 61 3.68 12.25 -13.86
C SER A 61 5.09 12.03 -13.29
N TYR A 62 5.24 11.15 -12.30
CA TYR A 62 6.52 10.84 -11.64
C TYR A 62 7.09 9.46 -12.00
N GLY A 63 6.43 8.66 -12.86
CA GLY A 63 6.95 7.37 -13.34
C GLY A 63 5.89 6.38 -13.83
N ASP A 64 6.35 5.22 -14.31
CA ASP A 64 5.48 4.09 -14.67
C ASP A 64 5.00 3.36 -13.41
N THR A 65 3.87 3.81 -12.88
CA THR A 65 3.19 3.19 -11.74
C THR A 65 2.06 2.28 -12.24
N PRO A 66 1.97 1.01 -11.77
CA PRO A 66 0.93 0.06 -12.17
C PRO A 66 -0.50 0.58 -11.96
N HIS A 67 -0.68 1.53 -11.04
CA HIS A 67 -1.97 2.13 -10.68
C HIS A 67 -2.11 3.59 -11.15
N ARG A 68 -1.47 3.97 -12.26
CA ARG A 68 -1.48 5.36 -12.78
C ARG A 68 -2.87 5.96 -13.03
N SER A 69 -3.88 5.13 -13.26
CA SER A 69 -5.27 5.59 -13.46
C SER A 69 -5.97 5.94 -12.14
N LEU A 70 -5.43 5.53 -10.99
CA LEU A 70 -5.98 5.80 -9.66
C LEU A 70 -5.48 7.15 -9.15
N THR A 71 -6.01 8.23 -9.72
CA THR A 71 -5.53 9.61 -9.49
C THR A 71 -5.97 10.23 -8.17
N THR A 72 -6.82 9.57 -7.38
CA THR A 72 -7.30 10.10 -6.09
C THR A 72 -7.21 9.05 -4.98
N CYS A 73 -6.83 9.49 -3.78
CA CYS A 73 -6.73 8.63 -2.58
C CYS A 73 -8.06 7.95 -2.22
N ASN A 74 -9.18 8.57 -2.61
CA ASN A 74 -10.52 8.08 -2.34
C ASN A 74 -10.85 6.79 -3.09
N VAL A 75 -10.16 6.47 -4.19
CA VAL A 75 -10.40 5.22 -4.93
C VAL A 75 -10.06 4.00 -4.08
N CYS A 76 -9.04 4.11 -3.21
CA CYS A 76 -8.66 3.03 -2.29
C CYS A 76 -9.22 3.20 -0.87
N HIS A 77 -9.56 4.43 -0.46
CA HIS A 77 -9.91 4.74 0.93
C HIS A 77 -11.39 5.00 1.20
N ARG A 78 -12.26 5.17 0.19
CA ARG A 78 -13.70 5.33 0.41
C ARG A 78 -14.44 4.02 0.14
N THR A 79 -14.91 3.41 1.22
CA THR A 79 -15.90 2.32 1.15
C THR A 79 -17.29 2.92 1.15
N GLY A 80 -17.65 3.50 0.01
CA GLY A 80 -18.96 4.08 -0.20
C GLY A 80 -19.34 3.94 -1.66
N PHE A 81 -20.58 3.47 -1.87
CA PHE A 81 -21.23 3.38 -3.17
C PHE A 81 -21.04 4.68 -3.99
N GLN A 82 -20.37 4.59 -5.13
CA GLN A 82 -20.43 5.60 -6.18
C GLN A 82 -21.18 4.95 -7.36
N PRO A 83 -22.47 5.26 -7.58
CA PRO A 83 -23.15 4.84 -8.80
C PRO A 83 -22.46 5.53 -9.97
N GLY A 84 -21.74 4.77 -10.80
CA GLY A 84 -21.05 5.31 -11.98
C GLY A 84 -19.65 4.76 -12.25
N GLY A 85 -19.09 3.93 -11.37
CA GLY A 85 -17.73 3.41 -11.55
C GLY A 85 -16.67 4.49 -11.32
N PHE A 86 -15.55 4.11 -10.74
CA PHE A 86 -14.44 5.04 -10.55
C PHE A 86 -13.92 5.50 -11.92
N PRO A 87 -13.58 6.80 -12.11
CA PRO A 87 -12.87 7.23 -13.30
C PRO A 87 -11.53 6.49 -13.38
N GLY A 88 -11.40 5.55 -14.32
CA GLY A 88 -10.24 4.67 -14.45
C GLY A 88 -10.45 3.22 -14.01
N ALA A 89 -11.59 2.89 -13.39
CA ALA A 89 -12.08 1.51 -13.31
C ALA A 89 -12.87 1.21 -14.59
N THR A 90 -12.63 0.06 -15.19
CA THR A 90 -13.40 -0.43 -16.34
C THR A 90 -14.90 -0.41 -16.04
N PRO A 91 -15.77 -0.01 -16.99
CA PRO A 91 -17.21 -0.15 -16.85
C PRO A 91 -17.56 -1.62 -16.57
N GLY A 92 -18.06 -1.92 -15.39
CA GLY A 92 -18.30 -3.29 -14.92
C GLY A 92 -17.99 -3.55 -13.45
N PHE A 93 -17.43 -2.57 -12.72
CA PHE A 93 -17.16 -2.67 -11.29
C PHE A 93 -18.47 -2.67 -10.46
N LEU A 94 -19.14 -3.83 -10.41
CA LEU A 94 -20.33 -4.11 -9.61
C LEU A 94 -20.02 -5.15 -8.50
N GLY A 95 -18.79 -5.17 -7.99
CA GLY A 95 -18.34 -6.06 -6.92
C GLY A 95 -18.61 -5.45 -5.54
N TYR A 96 -19.69 -5.88 -4.90
CA TYR A 96 -20.05 -5.55 -3.52
C TYR A 96 -19.25 -6.42 -2.55
N LYS A 97 -18.35 -5.81 -1.78
CA LYS A 97 -17.88 -6.41 -0.52
C LYS A 97 -18.00 -5.37 0.57
N GLU A 98 -19.02 -5.52 1.42
CA GLU A 98 -19.11 -4.72 2.63
C GLU A 98 -17.87 -5.00 3.47
N VAL A 99 -16.98 -4.01 3.55
CA VAL A 99 -16.06 -3.97 4.68
C VAL A 99 -16.91 -3.66 5.92
N ASN A 100 -16.60 -4.27 7.07
CA ASN A 100 -17.24 -3.98 8.36
C ASN A 100 -16.94 -2.54 8.83
N VAL A 101 -17.36 -1.55 8.06
CA VAL A 101 -17.26 -0.12 8.31
C VAL A 101 -18.62 0.42 7.92
N SER A 102 -19.44 0.81 8.89
CA SER A 102 -20.75 1.37 8.58
C SER A 102 -20.54 2.58 7.66
N ALA A 103 -21.28 2.64 6.55
CA ALA A 103 -21.19 3.70 5.53
C ALA A 103 -21.51 5.11 6.07
N ASP A 104 -21.86 5.22 7.34
CA ASP A 104 -22.03 6.46 8.05
C ASP A 104 -20.69 7.03 8.51
N TYR A 105 -20.31 8.13 7.85
CA TYR A 105 -19.22 9.04 8.18
C TYR A 105 -17.80 8.55 7.84
N ASN A 106 -17.29 9.05 6.71
CA ASN A 106 -16.07 9.87 6.67
C ASN A 106 -14.88 9.37 7.52
N ALA A 107 -14.66 8.06 7.52
CA ALA A 107 -13.61 7.46 8.31
C ALA A 107 -12.28 7.84 7.67
N HIS A 108 -11.54 8.71 8.37
CA HIS A 108 -10.14 9.06 8.11
C HIS A 108 -9.20 7.84 8.20
N SER A 109 -9.72 6.65 8.42
CA SER A 109 -8.96 5.42 8.54
C SER A 109 -8.70 4.82 7.17
N ALA A 110 -7.42 4.71 6.82
CA ALA A 110 -6.97 3.85 5.75
C ALA A 110 -7.49 2.43 5.98
N ILE A 111 -8.36 1.96 5.08
CA ILE A 111 -8.73 0.55 5.01
C ILE A 111 -7.61 -0.24 4.34
N THR A 112 -7.38 -1.47 4.81
CA THR A 112 -6.64 -2.47 4.03
C THR A 112 -7.60 -3.13 3.05
N LEU A 113 -7.33 -2.93 1.75
CA LEU A 113 -8.04 -3.58 0.65
C LEU A 113 -7.35 -4.90 0.29
N GLU A 114 -8.15 -5.86 -0.16
CA GLU A 114 -7.63 -7.04 -0.84
C GLU A 114 -7.40 -6.73 -2.33
N CYS A 115 -6.37 -7.29 -2.96
CA CYS A 115 -6.07 -7.06 -4.38
C CYS A 115 -7.27 -7.43 -5.28
N VAL A 116 -7.89 -8.58 -5.00
CA VAL A 116 -9.06 -9.11 -5.72
C VAL A 116 -10.31 -8.24 -5.58
N PHE A 117 -10.34 -7.30 -4.63
CA PHE A 117 -11.44 -6.33 -4.55
C PHE A 117 -11.50 -5.46 -5.80
N CYS A 118 -10.34 -5.01 -6.30
CA CYS A 118 -10.24 -4.25 -7.54
C CYS A 118 -9.98 -5.15 -8.76
N HIS A 119 -9.20 -6.22 -8.57
CA HIS A 119 -8.89 -7.21 -9.60
C HIS A 119 -9.91 -8.35 -9.60
N ASP A 120 -11.19 -8.03 -9.60
CA ASP A 120 -12.28 -9.01 -9.45
C ASP A 120 -12.28 -10.06 -10.57
N LEU A 121 -11.93 -9.65 -11.80
CA LEU A 121 -11.83 -10.59 -12.93
C LEU A 121 -10.93 -11.77 -12.56
N ILE A 122 -9.73 -11.48 -12.04
CA ILE A 122 -8.68 -12.45 -11.63
C ILE A 122 -9.19 -13.48 -10.63
N THR A 123 -10.25 -13.19 -9.87
CA THR A 123 -10.82 -14.16 -8.92
C THR A 123 -11.28 -15.43 -9.62
N ASN A 124 -11.83 -15.32 -10.83
CA ASN A 124 -12.31 -16.50 -11.57
C ASN A 124 -11.15 -17.29 -12.18
N GLU A 125 -10.12 -16.61 -12.70
CA GLU A 125 -8.93 -17.30 -13.21
C GLU A 125 -8.17 -17.96 -12.05
N ILE A 126 -7.97 -17.26 -10.92
CA ILE A 126 -7.15 -17.77 -9.82
C ILE A 126 -7.78 -18.98 -9.11
N THR A 127 -9.10 -19.09 -9.17
CA THR A 127 -9.86 -20.22 -8.59
C THR A 127 -10.21 -21.30 -9.62
N GLY A 128 -9.80 -21.13 -10.88
CA GLY A 128 -10.00 -22.11 -11.94
C GLY A 128 -9.22 -23.42 -11.70
N SER A 129 -9.70 -24.52 -12.28
CA SER A 129 -9.06 -25.84 -12.15
C SER A 129 -7.69 -25.94 -12.80
N ASP A 130 -7.45 -25.08 -13.80
CA ASP A 130 -6.23 -25.11 -14.63
C ASP A 130 -5.18 -24.10 -14.14
N GLU A 131 -5.46 -23.40 -13.04
CA GLU A 131 -4.56 -22.40 -12.49
C GLU A 131 -3.50 -23.02 -11.56
N ALA A 132 -2.24 -22.83 -11.93
CA ALA A 132 -1.10 -23.30 -11.15
C ALA A 132 -0.95 -22.57 -9.80
N HIS A 133 -1.38 -21.31 -9.72
CA HIS A 133 -1.23 -20.45 -8.55
C HIS A 133 -2.39 -20.55 -7.54
N GLY A 134 -3.49 -21.24 -7.85
CA GLY A 134 -4.68 -21.25 -7.01
C GLY A 134 -4.43 -21.85 -5.63
N SER A 135 -3.60 -22.89 -5.55
CA SER A 135 -3.18 -23.49 -4.27
C SER A 135 -2.39 -22.50 -3.39
N TYR A 136 -1.52 -21.69 -4.00
CA TYR A 136 -0.75 -20.65 -3.31
C TYR A 136 -1.64 -19.50 -2.83
N TYR A 137 -2.58 -19.03 -3.65
CA TYR A 137 -3.58 -18.03 -3.26
C TYR A 137 -4.48 -18.51 -2.11
N ASN A 138 -4.94 -19.77 -2.16
CA ASN A 138 -5.76 -20.33 -1.09
C ASN A 138 -4.98 -20.52 0.21
N ALA A 139 -3.69 -20.83 0.13
CA ALA A 139 -2.82 -20.88 1.29
C ALA A 139 -2.55 -19.48 1.87
N SER A 140 -2.36 -18.47 1.04
CA SER A 140 -2.13 -17.09 1.50
C SER A 140 -3.34 -16.51 2.23
N ASN A 141 -4.57 -16.88 1.86
CA ASN A 141 -5.79 -16.51 2.58
C ASN A 141 -5.81 -16.95 4.06
N GLN A 142 -4.94 -17.89 4.46
CA GLN A 142 -4.81 -18.35 5.84
C GLN A 142 -3.71 -17.60 6.62
N SER A 143 -2.93 -16.77 5.93
CA SER A 143 -1.92 -15.90 6.54
C SER A 143 -2.58 -14.75 7.31
N THR A 144 -1.86 -14.24 8.31
CA THR A 144 -2.27 -13.09 9.12
C THR A 144 -1.40 -11.85 8.89
N ILE A 145 -0.48 -11.88 7.91
CA ILE A 145 0.50 -10.82 7.69
C ILE A 145 -0.15 -9.64 6.93
N LEU A 146 -0.79 -9.95 5.82
CA LEU A 146 -1.63 -9.05 5.03
C LEU A 146 -3.05 -9.62 4.99
N LYS A 147 -3.97 -8.82 4.46
CA LYS A 147 -5.38 -9.17 4.45
C LYS A 147 -5.71 -10.06 3.27
N GLY A 148 -6.38 -11.19 3.54
CA GLY A 148 -6.85 -12.11 2.51
C GLY A 148 -5.70 -12.66 1.66
N GLY A 149 -5.89 -12.76 0.34
CA GLY A 149 -4.90 -13.34 -0.55
C GLY A 149 -3.76 -12.40 -0.94
N ASN A 150 -3.63 -11.24 -0.28
CA ASN A 150 -2.69 -10.19 -0.67
C ASN A 150 -1.25 -10.66 -0.72
N GLU A 151 -0.81 -11.51 0.21
CA GLU A 151 0.54 -12.07 0.23
C GLU A 151 0.88 -12.81 -1.05
N ALA A 152 -0.10 -13.50 -1.65
CA ALA A 152 0.15 -14.20 -2.90
C ALA A 152 0.45 -13.22 -4.04
N CYS A 153 -0.28 -12.11 -4.09
CA CYS A 153 -0.07 -11.09 -5.11
C CYS A 153 1.22 -10.30 -4.85
N VAL A 154 1.43 -9.79 -3.64
CA VAL A 154 2.60 -8.93 -3.36
C VAL A 154 3.91 -9.69 -3.42
N GLY A 155 3.91 -10.99 -3.11
CA GLY A 155 5.11 -11.81 -3.16
C GLY A 155 5.72 -11.93 -4.55
N CYS A 156 4.93 -11.74 -5.61
CA CYS A 156 5.40 -11.84 -7.00
C CYS A 156 5.22 -10.56 -7.81
N HIS A 157 4.17 -9.78 -7.55
CA HIS A 157 3.79 -8.58 -8.32
C HIS A 157 4.23 -7.27 -7.68
N THR A 158 5.08 -7.32 -6.65
CA THR A 158 5.69 -6.12 -6.06
C THR A 158 7.17 -6.37 -5.79
N HIS A 159 7.91 -5.32 -5.45
CA HIS A 159 9.33 -5.42 -5.06
C HIS A 159 9.49 -5.88 -3.60
N THR A 160 8.59 -6.73 -3.12
CA THR A 160 8.71 -7.33 -1.79
C THR A 160 9.69 -8.48 -1.87
N THR A 161 10.73 -8.42 -1.04
CA THR A 161 11.69 -9.52 -0.89
C THR A 161 10.97 -10.78 -0.40
N VAL A 162 11.06 -11.86 -1.17
CA VAL A 162 10.49 -13.17 -0.82
C VAL A 162 11.55 -14.26 -0.92
N ASN A 163 11.47 -15.22 0.01
CA ASN A 163 12.22 -16.45 -0.08
C ASN A 163 11.28 -17.57 -0.51
N ILE A 164 11.45 -18.05 -1.75
CA ILE A 164 10.58 -19.07 -2.33
C ILE A 164 11.37 -20.37 -2.44
N THR A 165 10.84 -21.44 -1.83
CA THR A 165 11.32 -22.81 -2.06
C THR A 165 10.34 -23.55 -2.92
N TRP A 166 10.74 -23.85 -4.14
CA TRP A 166 9.98 -24.66 -5.08
C TRP A 166 10.26 -26.13 -4.82
N VAL A 167 9.24 -26.87 -4.39
CA VAL A 167 9.26 -28.34 -4.31
C VAL A 167 8.42 -28.88 -5.44
N ARG A 168 9.06 -29.42 -6.47
CA ARG A 168 8.35 -30.01 -7.61
C ARG A 168 8.38 -31.52 -7.45
N ASN A 169 7.23 -32.12 -7.18
CA ASN A 169 7.09 -33.58 -7.02
C ASN A 169 7.17 -34.31 -8.37
N THR A 170 6.88 -33.59 -9.46
CA THR A 170 6.92 -34.10 -10.84
C THR A 170 7.28 -32.94 -11.76
N GLY A 171 8.18 -33.17 -12.70
CA GLY A 171 8.46 -32.30 -13.84
C GLY A 171 8.12 -33.01 -15.15
N TYR A 172 8.46 -32.40 -16.27
CA TYR A 172 8.39 -33.06 -17.57
C TYR A 172 9.72 -32.89 -18.32
N GLY A 173 10.17 -33.97 -18.96
CA GLY A 173 11.18 -33.90 -20.00
C GLY A 173 10.53 -33.44 -21.29
N MET A 174 11.23 -32.58 -22.03
CA MET A 174 10.84 -32.18 -23.39
C MET A 174 11.99 -32.53 -24.31
N ASP A 175 11.77 -33.49 -25.20
CA ASP A 175 12.70 -33.83 -26.26
C ASP A 175 12.23 -33.16 -27.54
N VAL A 176 13.12 -32.39 -28.16
CA VAL A 176 12.83 -31.61 -29.36
C VAL A 176 13.80 -32.00 -30.46
N ASP A 177 13.27 -32.61 -31.51
CA ASP A 177 14.02 -32.99 -32.70
C ASP A 177 13.55 -32.19 -33.92
N ILE A 178 14.49 -31.70 -34.72
CA ILE A 178 14.20 -31.05 -36.00
C ILE A 178 14.67 -31.97 -37.11
N LEU A 179 13.73 -32.66 -37.74
CA LEU A 179 13.98 -33.53 -38.90
C LEU A 179 13.38 -32.86 -40.14
N SER A 180 14.27 -32.50 -41.09
CA SER A 180 13.89 -31.91 -42.39
C SER A 180 13.02 -30.65 -42.28
N GLY A 181 13.30 -29.79 -41.29
CA GLY A 181 12.58 -28.54 -41.06
C GLY A 181 11.23 -28.68 -40.34
N THR A 182 10.87 -29.90 -39.91
CA THR A 182 9.69 -30.14 -39.07
C THR A 182 10.11 -30.29 -37.61
N TRP A 183 9.41 -29.60 -36.71
CA TRP A 183 9.57 -29.72 -35.27
C TRP A 183 8.83 -30.98 -34.77
N ASN A 184 9.57 -31.91 -34.19
CA ASN A 184 9.03 -33.09 -33.54
C ASN A 184 9.28 -32.94 -32.04
N MET A 185 8.22 -32.87 -31.25
CA MET A 185 8.30 -32.64 -29.81
C MET A 185 7.66 -33.81 -29.08
N SER A 186 8.37 -34.39 -28.11
CA SER A 186 7.83 -35.39 -27.22
C SER A 186 8.00 -34.96 -25.77
N PHE A 187 6.99 -35.30 -24.95
CA PHE A 187 6.96 -34.96 -23.53
C PHE A 187 6.95 -36.26 -22.72
N SER A 188 7.78 -36.32 -21.69
CA SER A 188 7.83 -37.44 -20.75
C SER A 188 7.65 -36.91 -19.32
N LEU A 189 6.98 -37.67 -18.46
CA LEU A 189 6.89 -37.33 -17.04
C LEU A 189 8.24 -37.62 -16.37
N ASN A 190 8.70 -36.68 -15.55
CA ASN A 190 9.89 -36.84 -14.71
C ASN A 190 9.44 -36.79 -13.25
N GLU A 191 9.40 -37.94 -12.58
CA GLU A 191 8.94 -38.06 -11.19
C GLU A 191 10.02 -37.74 -10.15
N THR A 192 11.18 -37.23 -10.58
CA THR A 192 12.25 -36.86 -9.65
C THR A 192 11.88 -35.58 -8.91
N THR A 193 11.80 -35.68 -7.58
CA THR A 193 11.57 -34.49 -6.75
C THR A 193 12.80 -33.59 -6.77
N VAL A 194 12.62 -32.34 -7.18
CA VAL A 194 13.68 -31.32 -7.18
C VAL A 194 13.27 -30.15 -6.30
N ASN A 195 14.16 -29.79 -5.38
CA ASN A 195 14.02 -28.62 -4.54
C ASN A 195 14.91 -27.51 -5.08
N THR A 196 14.33 -26.35 -5.32
CA THR A 196 15.09 -25.15 -5.70
C THR A 196 14.65 -24.00 -4.81
N THR A 197 15.58 -23.47 -4.03
CA THR A 197 15.34 -22.27 -3.22
C THR A 197 15.93 -21.07 -3.95
N SER A 198 15.08 -20.07 -4.18
CA SER A 198 15.47 -18.77 -4.71
C SER A 198 15.11 -17.70 -3.69
N ALA A 199 16.12 -16.99 -3.20
CA ALA A 199 15.93 -15.74 -2.50
C ALA A 199 15.95 -14.61 -3.53
N GLY A 200 14.81 -13.93 -3.73
CA GLY A 200 14.76 -12.69 -4.50
C GLY A 200 15.28 -11.54 -3.64
N GLN A 201 16.11 -10.66 -4.21
CA GLN A 201 16.56 -9.40 -3.58
C GLN A 201 15.40 -8.43 -3.44
#